data_AF-A0A8D9EAA1-F1
#
_entry.id   AF-A0A8D9EAA1-F1
#
_cell.length_a   1.000
_cell.length_b   1.000
_cell.length_c   1.000
_cell.angle_alpha   90.00
_cell.angle_beta   90.00
_cell.angle_gamma   90.00
#
_symmetry.space_group_name_H-M   'P 1'
#
loop_
_entity.id
_entity.type
_entity.pdbx_description
1 polymer ?
#
loop_
_entity_poly.entity_id
_entity_poly.type
_entity_poly.pdbx_seq_one_letter_code
_entity_poly.pdbx_strand_id
1 'polypeptide(L)'
;MGGTAWVTLATNDSYALGALVVANSLKRVNTVHDLVILITPGVTLAMKNELLRVFNFVKEVDVFDSRDETNLRLLSRPDLGITFTKIHAWRLTQYSKCVFLDADVLIVQNCDELFDREELSAAPDAGWPDCFNSGVFVFKPSDSTYNALVEFALVNGSFGGKIKVLPDPQIAITMHS
;
A
#
# COMPACT_ATOMS: atom_id res chain seq x y z
N MET A 1 -13.95 -12.06 -13.74
CA MET A 1 -13.59 -11.76 -12.33
C MET A 1 -12.17 -11.22 -12.35
N GLY A 2 -11.90 -10.08 -11.70
CA GLY A 2 -10.55 -9.50 -11.67
C GLY A 2 -9.58 -10.38 -10.91
N GLY A 3 -8.30 -10.39 -11.31
CA GLY A 3 -7.25 -11.19 -10.66
C GLY A 3 -6.96 -10.73 -9.22
N THR A 4 -5.98 -11.35 -8.60
CA THR A 4 -5.49 -11.01 -7.25
C THR A 4 -3.99 -10.70 -7.28
N ALA A 5 -3.55 -9.79 -6.42
CA ALA A 5 -2.19 -9.28 -6.46
C ALA A 5 -1.57 -9.02 -5.08
N TRP A 6 -0.27 -9.27 -4.99
CA TRP A 6 0.60 -8.70 -3.95
C TRP A 6 0.99 -7.28 -4.36
N VAL A 7 0.81 -6.32 -3.46
CA VAL A 7 1.08 -4.91 -3.72
C VAL A 7 2.15 -4.42 -2.75
N THR A 8 3.16 -3.72 -3.25
CA THR A 8 4.15 -3.01 -2.42
C THR A 8 4.36 -1.58 -2.93
N LEU A 9 5.11 -0.77 -2.19
CA LEU A 9 5.36 0.64 -2.47
C LEU A 9 6.85 0.97 -2.33
N ALA A 10 7.41 1.67 -3.31
CA ALA A 10 8.73 2.27 -3.21
C ALA A 10 8.69 3.78 -3.52
N THR A 11 9.07 4.60 -2.55
CA THR A 11 9.11 6.07 -2.72
C THR A 11 10.47 6.57 -3.21
N ASN A 12 11.51 5.74 -3.15
CA ASN A 12 12.86 6.03 -3.64
C ASN A 12 13.61 4.73 -3.95
N ASP A 13 14.82 4.84 -4.50
CA ASP A 13 15.64 3.69 -4.89
C ASP A 13 16.00 2.77 -3.73
N SER A 14 16.17 3.29 -2.50
CA SER A 14 16.46 2.45 -1.33
C SER A 14 15.28 1.54 -0.98
N TYR A 15 14.05 2.07 -0.97
CA TYR A 15 12.85 1.25 -0.79
C TYR A 15 12.59 0.34 -2.00
N ALA A 16 12.98 0.74 -3.22
CA ALA A 16 12.86 -0.11 -4.40
C ALA A 16 13.74 -1.37 -4.30
N LEU A 17 14.92 -1.27 -3.68
CA LEU A 17 15.73 -2.45 -3.37
C LEU A 17 15.00 -3.42 -2.42
N GLY A 18 14.35 -2.89 -1.38
CA GLY A 18 13.49 -3.68 -0.49
C GLY A 18 12.33 -4.34 -1.24
N ALA A 19 11.64 -3.59 -2.10
CA ALA A 19 10.57 -4.12 -2.93
C ALA A 19 11.03 -5.24 -3.90
N LEU A 20 12.25 -5.15 -4.44
CA LEU A 20 12.85 -6.25 -5.21
C LEU A 20 13.07 -7.49 -4.35
N VAL A 21 13.47 -7.34 -3.07
CA VAL A 21 13.57 -8.47 -2.13
C VAL A 21 12.21 -9.08 -1.87
N VAL A 22 11.17 -8.27 -1.61
CA VAL A 22 9.77 -8.72 -1.44
C VAL A 22 9.35 -9.57 -2.65
N ALA A 23 9.45 -9.02 -3.85
CA ALA A 23 9.02 -9.70 -5.06
C ALA A 23 9.78 -11.02 -5.32
N ASN A 24 11.10 -11.03 -5.13
CA ASN A 24 11.89 -12.25 -5.29
C ASN A 24 11.60 -13.29 -4.19
N SER A 25 11.28 -12.86 -2.97
CA SER A 25 10.90 -13.77 -1.88
C SER A 25 9.54 -14.44 -2.15
N LEU A 26 8.56 -13.68 -2.66
CA LEU A 26 7.27 -14.20 -3.12
C LEU A 26 7.44 -15.22 -4.27
N LYS A 27 8.25 -14.90 -5.29
CA LYS A 27 8.54 -15.82 -6.40
C LYS A 27 9.19 -17.12 -5.92
N ARG A 28 10.10 -17.03 -4.95
CA ARG A 28 10.81 -18.19 -4.37
C ARG A 28 9.86 -19.17 -3.67
N VAL A 29 8.80 -18.66 -3.07
CA VAL A 29 7.75 -19.48 -2.43
C VAL A 29 6.61 -19.82 -3.38
N ASN A 30 6.81 -19.61 -4.69
CA ASN A 30 5.89 -19.98 -5.76
C ASN A 30 4.49 -19.36 -5.65
N THR A 31 4.38 -18.08 -5.28
CA THR A 31 3.10 -17.37 -5.42
C THR A 31 2.58 -17.48 -6.85
N VAL A 32 1.26 -17.65 -6.99
CA VAL A 32 0.57 -17.65 -8.28
C VAL A 32 -0.06 -16.30 -8.63
N HIS A 33 -0.03 -15.36 -7.68
CA HIS A 33 -0.65 -14.04 -7.79
C HIS A 33 0.28 -13.00 -8.44
N ASP A 34 -0.33 -11.99 -9.05
CA ASP A 34 0.40 -10.90 -9.69
C ASP A 34 1.24 -10.12 -8.67
N LEU A 35 2.39 -9.62 -9.11
CA LEU A 35 3.23 -8.72 -8.33
C LEU A 35 3.06 -7.29 -8.84
N VAL A 36 2.60 -6.40 -7.96
CA VAL A 36 2.35 -5.00 -8.25
C VAL A 36 3.22 -4.12 -7.37
N ILE A 37 3.80 -3.08 -7.95
CA ILE A 37 4.49 -2.04 -7.19
C ILE A 37 3.96 -0.66 -7.55
N LEU A 38 3.66 0.12 -6.52
CA LEU A 38 3.47 1.55 -6.62
C LEU A 38 4.83 2.25 -6.47
N ILE A 39 5.13 3.22 -7.33
CA ILE A 39 6.35 4.03 -7.23
C ILE A 39 6.02 5.52 -7.25
N THR A 40 6.88 6.33 -6.67
CA THR A 40 6.80 7.80 -6.83
C THR A 40 7.87 8.29 -7.82
N PRO A 41 7.81 9.56 -8.27
CA PRO A 41 8.88 10.18 -9.05
C PRO A 41 10.27 10.16 -8.37
N GLY A 42 10.35 9.85 -7.06
CA GLY A 42 11.62 9.67 -6.35
C GLY A 42 12.38 8.39 -6.71
N VAL A 43 11.78 7.46 -7.46
CA VAL A 43 12.45 6.27 -8.01
C VAL A 43 13.10 6.63 -9.35
N THR A 44 14.40 6.39 -9.48
CA THR A 44 15.13 6.71 -10.70
C THR A 44 14.67 5.86 -11.88
N LEU A 45 14.84 6.36 -13.10
CA LEU A 45 14.52 5.60 -14.31
C LEU A 45 15.29 4.27 -14.39
N ALA A 46 16.55 4.27 -13.93
CA ALA A 46 17.37 3.06 -13.88
C ALA A 46 16.73 2.01 -12.95
N MET A 47 16.34 2.41 -11.74
CA MET A 47 15.68 1.51 -10.80
C MET A 47 14.29 1.07 -11.30
N LYS A 48 13.51 1.98 -11.89
CA LYS A 48 12.22 1.65 -12.52
C LYS A 48 12.34 0.57 -13.60
N ASN A 49 13.41 0.61 -14.41
CA ASN A 49 13.67 -0.42 -15.41
C ASN A 49 13.92 -1.80 -14.77
N GLU A 50 14.61 -1.84 -13.63
CA GLU A 50 14.81 -3.09 -12.88
C GLU A 50 13.51 -3.62 -12.27
N LEU A 51 12.67 -2.72 -11.74
CA LEU A 51 11.33 -3.08 -11.24
C LEU A 51 10.45 -3.69 -12.34
N LEU A 52 10.47 -3.11 -13.55
CA LEU A 52 9.71 -3.61 -14.72
C LEU A 52 10.12 -5.03 -15.15
N ARG A 53 11.31 -5.51 -14.79
CA ARG A 53 11.75 -6.89 -15.07
C ARG A 53 11.15 -7.89 -14.08
N VAL A 54 10.75 -7.43 -12.89
CA VAL A 54 10.37 -8.31 -11.77
C VAL A 54 8.87 -8.28 -11.51
N PHE A 55 8.25 -7.10 -11.56
CA PHE A 55 6.84 -6.91 -11.27
C PHE A 55 5.98 -7.06 -12.53
N ASN A 56 4.76 -7.61 -12.36
CA ASN A 56 3.75 -7.69 -13.41
C ASN A 56 3.21 -6.30 -13.77
N PHE A 57 3.11 -5.42 -12.77
CA PHE A 57 2.61 -4.05 -12.96
C PHE A 57 3.40 -3.06 -12.09
N VAL A 58 3.93 -2.01 -12.74
CA VAL A 58 4.61 -0.89 -12.08
C VAL A 58 3.77 0.37 -12.29
N LYS A 59 3.17 0.89 -11.23
CA LYS A 59 2.32 2.08 -11.27
C LYS A 59 3.03 3.26 -10.63
N GLU A 60 3.31 4.27 -11.45
CA GLU A 60 3.76 5.55 -10.91
C GLU A 60 2.57 6.34 -10.33
N VAL A 61 2.78 6.88 -9.14
CA VAL A 61 1.83 7.66 -8.36
C VAL A 61 2.52 8.97 -8.00
N ASP A 62 2.04 10.06 -8.57
CA ASP A 62 2.49 11.41 -8.23
C ASP A 62 1.46 12.08 -7.31
N VAL A 63 1.76 12.05 -6.01
CA VAL A 63 0.93 12.67 -4.95
C VAL A 63 0.99 14.19 -5.00
N PHE A 64 1.95 14.77 -5.72
CA PHE A 64 2.12 16.21 -5.87
C PHE A 64 1.66 16.72 -7.24
N ASP A 65 1.05 15.88 -8.08
CA ASP A 65 0.48 16.35 -9.35
C ASP A 65 -0.65 17.33 -9.07
N SER A 66 -0.41 18.60 -9.37
CA SER A 66 -1.28 19.75 -9.05
C SER A 66 -2.60 19.78 -9.82
N ARG A 67 -2.84 18.78 -10.67
CA ARG A 67 -4.06 18.60 -11.46
C ARG A 67 -5.21 17.97 -10.69
N ASP A 68 -4.93 17.37 -9.52
CA ASP A 68 -5.95 16.81 -8.64
C ASP A 68 -6.23 17.80 -7.48
N GLU A 69 -7.48 18.26 -7.33
CA GLU A 69 -7.88 19.13 -6.21
C GLU A 69 -7.55 18.50 -4.85
N THR A 70 -7.52 17.17 -4.80
CA THR A 70 -7.07 16.39 -3.66
C THR A 70 -5.60 16.66 -3.36
N ASN A 71 -4.72 16.63 -4.36
CA ASN A 71 -3.28 16.85 -4.23
C ASN A 71 -2.94 18.29 -3.79
N LEU A 72 -3.75 19.27 -4.18
CA LEU A 72 -3.63 20.65 -3.72
C LEU A 72 -3.82 20.78 -2.19
N ARG A 73 -4.73 19.99 -1.61
CA ARG A 73 -4.91 19.93 -0.15
C ARG A 73 -3.75 19.20 0.54
N LEU A 74 -3.12 18.24 -0.15
CA LEU A 74 -1.94 17.51 0.35
C LEU A 74 -0.69 18.38 0.46
N LEU A 75 -0.54 19.39 -0.39
CA LEU A 75 0.54 20.39 -0.25
C LEU A 75 0.53 21.09 1.11
N SER A 76 -0.62 21.13 1.79
CA SER A 76 -0.76 21.71 3.13
C SER A 76 -0.32 20.75 4.25
N ARG A 77 -0.01 19.48 3.94
CA ARG A 77 0.32 18.39 4.87
C ARG A 77 1.45 17.49 4.32
N PRO A 78 2.68 18.03 4.16
CA PRO A 78 3.81 17.27 3.62
C PRO A 78 4.20 16.06 4.46
N ASP A 79 3.82 16.04 5.75
CA ASP A 79 4.00 14.91 6.67
C ASP A 79 3.25 13.64 6.25
N LEU A 80 2.22 13.74 5.40
CA LEU A 80 1.37 12.62 5.02
C LEU A 80 1.70 12.03 3.63
N GLY A 81 2.71 12.54 2.91
CA GLY A 81 2.98 12.16 1.52
C GLY A 81 3.12 10.65 1.29
N ILE A 82 3.80 9.95 2.18
CA ILE A 82 3.98 8.48 2.10
C ILE A 82 2.65 7.76 2.37
N THR A 83 1.93 8.17 3.42
CA THR A 83 0.60 7.63 3.75
C THR A 83 -0.35 7.75 2.57
N PHE A 84 -0.42 8.91 1.92
CA PHE A 84 -1.27 9.11 0.74
C PHE A 84 -0.85 8.23 -0.43
N THR A 85 0.46 8.12 -0.70
CA THR A 85 0.96 7.22 -1.76
C THR A 85 0.52 5.77 -1.49
N LYS A 86 0.48 5.35 -0.23
CA LYS A 86 0.01 4.01 0.16
C LYS A 86 -1.51 3.84 -0.02
N ILE A 87 -2.33 4.87 0.24
CA ILE A 87 -3.80 4.85 -0.01
C ILE A 87 -4.10 4.60 -1.50
N HIS A 88 -3.24 5.04 -2.42
CA HIS A 88 -3.42 4.78 -3.86
C HIS A 88 -3.48 3.29 -4.24
N ALA A 89 -3.09 2.37 -3.35
CA ALA A 89 -3.30 0.94 -3.54
C ALA A 89 -4.79 0.60 -3.77
N TRP A 90 -5.73 1.33 -3.15
CA TRP A 90 -7.16 1.14 -3.39
C TRP A 90 -7.63 1.50 -4.80
N ARG A 91 -6.83 2.24 -5.59
CA ARG A 91 -7.16 2.57 -6.99
C ARG A 91 -6.78 1.48 -7.98
N LEU A 92 -6.24 0.36 -7.53
CA LEU A 92 -5.90 -0.81 -8.36
C LEU A 92 -7.15 -1.64 -8.71
N THR A 93 -8.21 -0.99 -9.21
CA THR A 93 -9.56 -1.55 -9.42
C THR A 93 -9.63 -2.62 -10.52
N GLN A 94 -8.53 -2.86 -11.25
CA GLN A 94 -8.39 -4.04 -12.11
C GLN A 94 -8.25 -5.36 -11.33
N TYR A 95 -7.93 -5.29 -10.04
CA TYR A 95 -7.83 -6.45 -9.14
C TYR A 95 -9.07 -6.54 -8.23
N SER A 96 -9.48 -7.77 -7.92
CA SER A 96 -10.63 -8.03 -7.04
C SER A 96 -10.27 -8.07 -5.56
N LYS A 97 -9.01 -8.41 -5.25
CA LYS A 97 -8.45 -8.44 -3.90
C LYS A 97 -6.93 -8.32 -3.97
N CYS A 98 -6.37 -7.61 -3.02
CA CYS A 98 -4.93 -7.41 -2.92
C CYS A 98 -4.46 -7.66 -1.49
N VAL A 99 -3.19 -8.04 -1.36
CA VAL A 99 -2.47 -8.03 -0.08
C VAL A 99 -1.35 -7.02 -0.18
N PHE A 100 -1.38 -6.01 0.67
CA PHE A 100 -0.32 -5.01 0.75
C PHE A 100 0.83 -5.53 1.62
N LEU A 101 2.06 -5.24 1.19
CA LEU A 101 3.30 -5.55 1.88
C LEU A 101 4.20 -4.30 1.86
N ASP A 102 4.62 -3.80 3.02
CA ASP A 102 5.69 -2.80 3.08
C ASP A 102 7.00 -3.36 2.50
N ALA A 103 7.83 -2.48 1.95
CA ALA A 103 9.04 -2.88 1.22
C ALA A 103 10.15 -3.46 2.12
N ASP A 104 9.96 -3.42 3.44
CA ASP A 104 10.84 -3.98 4.47
C ASP A 104 10.35 -5.35 5.01
N VAL A 105 9.34 -5.96 4.38
CA VAL A 105 8.86 -7.30 4.68
C VAL A 105 9.67 -8.37 3.93
N LEU A 106 9.82 -9.56 4.52
CA LEU A 106 10.42 -10.73 3.87
C LEU A 106 9.48 -11.94 3.94
N ILE A 107 9.21 -12.54 2.79
CA ILE A 107 8.35 -13.71 2.68
C ILE A 107 9.21 -14.97 2.79
N VAL A 108 9.01 -15.72 3.87
CA VAL A 108 9.79 -16.94 4.18
C VAL A 108 9.07 -18.23 3.80
N GLN A 109 7.74 -18.20 3.68
CA GLN A 109 6.88 -19.31 3.28
C GLN A 109 5.73 -18.79 2.40
N ASN A 110 5.16 -19.66 1.57
CA ASN A 110 3.97 -19.30 0.80
C ASN A 110 2.84 -18.94 1.78
N CYS A 111 2.15 -17.84 1.51
CA CYS A 111 1.07 -17.31 2.33
C CYS A 111 -0.12 -16.87 1.45
N ASP A 112 -0.33 -17.55 0.32
CA ASP A 112 -1.41 -17.23 -0.63
C ASP A 112 -2.80 -17.39 0.01
N GLU A 113 -2.95 -18.12 1.12
CA GLU A 113 -4.18 -18.18 1.91
C GLU A 113 -4.62 -16.81 2.48
N LEU A 114 -3.74 -15.79 2.49
CA LEU A 114 -4.15 -14.43 2.84
C LEU A 114 -5.21 -13.89 1.87
N PHE A 115 -5.25 -14.36 0.62
CA PHE A 115 -6.29 -13.99 -0.33
C PHE A 115 -7.67 -14.59 0.00
N ASP A 116 -7.80 -15.49 0.96
CA ASP A 116 -9.10 -15.98 1.44
C ASP A 116 -9.72 -15.04 2.50
N ARG A 117 -8.94 -14.11 3.05
CA ARG A 117 -9.40 -13.18 4.09
C ARG A 117 -10.26 -12.05 3.52
N GLU A 118 -11.08 -11.44 4.38
CA GLU A 118 -11.91 -10.29 4.03
C GLU A 118 -11.17 -8.96 4.22
N GLU A 119 -11.63 -7.90 3.55
CA GLU A 119 -11.21 -6.54 3.88
C GLU A 119 -11.95 -6.08 5.15
N LEU A 120 -11.31 -5.50 6.15
CA LEU A 120 -9.86 -5.32 6.34
C LEU A 120 -9.31 -6.42 7.25
N SER A 121 -8.25 -7.12 6.83
CA SER A 121 -7.55 -8.09 7.68
C SER A 121 -6.08 -7.72 7.83
N ALA A 122 -5.58 -7.64 9.06
CA ALA A 122 -4.19 -7.28 9.38
C ALA A 122 -3.77 -7.93 10.72
N ALA A 123 -2.46 -7.99 10.97
CA ALA A 123 -1.91 -8.47 12.24
C ALA A 123 -1.95 -7.37 13.32
N PRO A 124 -2.10 -7.70 14.61
CA PRO A 124 -2.02 -6.70 15.69
C PRO A 124 -0.64 -6.04 15.76
N ASP A 125 -0.60 -4.76 16.14
CA ASP A 125 0.65 -4.05 16.42
C ASP A 125 1.28 -4.54 17.73
N ALA A 126 2.59 -4.76 17.73
CA ALA A 126 3.29 -5.32 18.89
C ALA A 126 3.30 -4.37 20.11
N GLY A 127 3.27 -3.05 19.87
CA GLY A 127 3.28 -2.06 20.94
C GLY A 127 1.89 -1.71 21.48
N TRP A 128 0.88 -1.75 20.62
CA TRP A 128 -0.50 -1.45 20.99
C TRP A 128 -1.48 -2.41 20.30
N PRO A 129 -1.89 -3.51 20.95
CA PRO A 129 -2.60 -4.61 20.28
C PRO A 129 -4.03 -4.25 19.81
N ASP A 130 -4.62 -3.15 20.29
CA ASP A 130 -5.91 -2.65 19.77
C ASP A 130 -5.76 -1.92 18.42
N CYS A 131 -4.53 -1.69 17.97
CA CYS A 131 -4.20 -1.23 16.63
C CYS A 131 -3.62 -2.40 15.85
N PHE A 132 -3.77 -2.37 14.53
CA PHE A 132 -3.08 -3.31 13.65
C PHE A 132 -1.80 -2.70 13.08
N ASN A 133 -0.84 -3.55 12.74
CA ASN A 133 0.34 -3.18 12.00
C ASN A 133 -0.01 -3.02 10.51
N SER A 134 0.37 -1.90 9.89
CA SER A 134 0.06 -1.61 8.49
C SER A 134 1.06 -2.19 7.49
N GLY A 135 2.06 -2.92 7.95
CA GLY A 135 3.08 -3.56 7.12
C GLY A 135 2.54 -4.67 6.26
N VAL A 136 1.48 -5.35 6.72
CA VAL A 136 0.80 -6.41 5.98
C VAL A 136 -0.71 -6.31 6.21
N PHE A 137 -1.48 -6.14 5.14
CA PHE A 137 -2.94 -6.16 5.24
C PHE A 137 -3.62 -6.61 3.94
N VAL A 138 -4.81 -7.20 4.09
CA VAL A 138 -5.68 -7.64 3.00
C VAL A 138 -6.75 -6.59 2.75
N PHE A 139 -6.94 -6.20 1.48
CA PHE A 139 -7.88 -5.17 1.09
C PHE A 139 -8.54 -5.46 -0.28
N LYS A 140 -9.62 -4.73 -0.58
CA LYS A 140 -10.35 -4.76 -1.84
C LYS A 140 -10.21 -3.39 -2.52
N PRO A 141 -9.51 -3.30 -3.66
CA PRO A 141 -9.44 -2.06 -4.42
C PRO A 141 -10.83 -1.51 -4.74
N SER A 142 -11.04 -0.23 -4.45
CA SER A 142 -12.30 0.47 -4.62
C SER A 142 -12.07 1.99 -4.60
N ASP A 143 -12.52 2.68 -5.63
CA ASP A 143 -12.44 4.14 -5.70
C ASP A 143 -13.27 4.81 -4.59
N SER A 144 -14.39 4.20 -4.16
CA SER A 144 -15.19 4.74 -3.04
C SER A 144 -14.42 4.67 -1.73
N THR A 145 -13.74 3.55 -1.47
CA THR A 145 -12.93 3.35 -0.26
C THR A 145 -11.70 4.27 -0.28
N TYR A 146 -11.06 4.41 -1.44
CA TYR A 146 -9.97 5.38 -1.64
C TYR A 146 -10.41 6.79 -1.25
N ASN A 147 -11.54 7.27 -1.79
CA ASN A 147 -12.04 8.62 -1.51
C ASN A 147 -12.35 8.81 -0.02
N ALA A 148 -12.96 7.83 0.63
CA ALA A 148 -13.25 7.87 2.06
C ALA A 148 -11.97 7.93 2.91
N LEU A 149 -10.95 7.12 2.57
CA LEU A 149 -9.65 7.13 3.26
C LEU A 149 -8.91 8.47 3.09
N VAL A 150 -8.94 9.03 1.88
CA VAL A 150 -8.36 10.34 1.58
C VAL A 150 -9.06 11.44 2.37
N GLU A 151 -10.39 11.48 2.36
CA GLU A 151 -11.17 12.45 3.11
C GLU A 151 -10.89 12.35 4.61
N PHE A 152 -10.87 11.12 5.14
CA PHE A 152 -10.54 10.87 6.54
C PHE A 152 -9.15 11.41 6.90
N ALA A 153 -8.13 11.12 6.07
CA ALA A 153 -6.76 11.58 6.29
C ALA A 153 -6.61 13.10 6.20
N LEU A 154 -7.36 13.76 5.32
CA LEU A 154 -7.39 15.22 5.21
C LEU A 154 -8.03 15.88 6.45
N VAL A 155 -9.12 15.30 6.96
CA VAL A 155 -9.86 15.86 8.11
C VAL A 155 -9.14 15.59 9.43
N ASN A 156 -8.66 14.37 9.64
CA ASN A 156 -8.17 13.92 10.96
C ASN A 156 -6.64 13.86 11.05
N GLY A 157 -5.93 13.92 9.93
CA GLY A 157 -4.49 13.67 9.87
C GLY A 157 -4.11 12.25 10.31
N SER A 158 -2.86 12.09 10.74
CA SER A 158 -2.36 10.88 11.40
C SER A 158 -1.93 11.25 12.83
N PHE A 159 -2.43 10.54 13.84
CA PHE A 159 -2.17 10.87 15.25
C PHE A 159 -0.83 10.23 15.69
N GLY A 160 0.29 10.95 15.49
CA GLY A 160 1.63 10.41 15.83
C GLY A 160 1.98 9.13 15.07
N GLY A 161 1.46 8.99 13.85
CA GLY A 161 1.50 7.76 13.07
C GLY A 161 0.35 6.79 13.38
N LYS A 162 -0.28 6.83 14.57
CA LYS A 162 -1.34 5.90 15.02
C LYS A 162 -2.75 6.49 14.79
N ILE A 163 -3.68 5.77 14.18
CA ILE A 163 -5.10 6.16 14.08
C ILE A 163 -5.94 5.24 14.97
N LYS A 164 -6.85 5.86 15.73
CA LYS A 164 -7.80 5.18 16.62
C LYS A 164 -9.00 4.70 15.81
N VAL A 165 -9.44 3.46 16.04
CA VAL A 165 -10.70 2.94 15.51
C VAL A 165 -11.85 3.78 16.07
N LEU A 166 -12.58 4.49 15.19
CA LEU A 166 -13.84 5.15 15.57
C LEU A 166 -14.95 4.11 15.73
N PRO A 167 -16.03 4.40 16.48
CA PRO A 167 -17.09 3.43 16.79
C PRO A 167 -17.96 3.00 15.61
N ASP A 168 -17.65 3.44 14.39
CA ASP A 168 -18.40 3.16 13.16
C ASP A 168 -17.59 2.14 12.31
N PRO A 169 -18.18 1.02 11.82
CA PRO A 169 -17.42 -0.15 11.39
C PRO A 169 -16.82 -0.03 9.98
N GLN A 170 -16.70 1.17 9.42
CA GLN A 170 -16.19 1.37 8.06
C GLN A 170 -14.83 2.08 8.06
N ILE A 171 -13.81 1.28 8.38
CA ILE A 171 -12.41 1.44 7.94
C ILE A 171 -11.68 2.67 8.54
N ALA A 172 -10.97 2.44 9.65
CA ALA A 172 -9.87 3.29 10.10
C ALA A 172 -8.54 2.59 9.83
N ILE A 173 -7.78 3.03 8.83
CA ILE A 173 -6.45 2.49 8.53
C ILE A 173 -5.38 3.40 9.07
N THR A 174 -4.71 2.92 10.11
CA THR A 174 -3.45 3.48 10.56
C THR A 174 -2.38 3.08 9.57
N MET A 175 -1.66 4.01 8.98
CA MET A 175 -0.48 3.70 8.16
C MET A 175 0.74 4.37 8.74
N HIS A 176 1.64 3.54 9.22
CA HIS A 176 2.97 3.93 9.67
C HIS A 176 3.99 3.78 8.55
N SER A 177 4.98 4.66 8.58
CA SER A 177 6.27 4.54 7.88
C SER A 177 7.35 4.08 8.86
#